data_AF-A0A835D7C5-F1
#
_entry.id   AF-A0A835D7C5-F1
#
_cell.length_a   1.000
_cell.length_b   1.000
_cell.length_c   1.000
_cell.angle_alpha   90.00
_cell.angle_beta   90.00
_cell.angle_gamma   90.00
#
_symmetry.space_group_name_H-M   'P 1'
#
loop_
_entity.id
_entity.type
_entity.pdbx_description
1 polymer ?
#
loop_
_entity_poly.entity_id
_entity_poly.type
_entity_poly.pdbx_seq_one_letter_code
_entity_poly.pdbx_strand_id
1 'polypeptide(L)'
;MFVSTVPRDDPFDESPSPSPSSTPKVKSNFTYVCDPSRFDDLGLDITTVSYCDTSLPFIVRAKDLVDQMTLSEKVRQIGDLAYGVPRIGLPKYEWWSEALHGVSDVGPGTHFDELIPGATSFPTVILTTASFNESLWKNIGQVVSTEARAMYNLGRARLTYWSPNINVVRDPRWGRITETPENAVMQGKVRENEIDKSLNYLYVMLMRLGFFDGSPSFISLGKENVCSDEHIELAIEAAREGIVLLKNDNDTLPLSSNNFKNLAVIGPHANATKVMVGNYAGIPCQYSSPLDAFSAIANVTYEIGCDVMCKNETLIFPAMQVAKNADATILFVGLDLSVEAESLDRVDLLLPGYQTQLINQVAAVAKGPLILVIMSTGGVDISFAKNNPNIKAILWVGYPGEEGGRAISDIVFGKYNPGGRLPLTWHKADYVDQLPMTSMPLRPVEESGYPGRTYKFFNGSTVYPFGYGLSYTKFNYQITTSQRSLDIKLDKYQHCRDLTFEDGAYRPSCPAVLVDDMSCNDEFEFEVAVQNVGSKDGNEVVMV
;
A
#
# COMPACT_ATOMS: atom_id res chain seq x y z
N MET A 1 14.85 -1.49 -11.52
CA MET A 1 16.15 -0.78 -11.49
C MET A 1 16.64 -0.99 -10.07
N PHE A 2 17.72 -1.75 -9.85
CA PHE A 2 18.11 -2.15 -8.49
C PHE A 2 18.82 -0.99 -7.79
N VAL A 3 18.29 -0.53 -6.65
CA VAL A 3 18.97 0.39 -5.74
C VAL A 3 19.48 -0.44 -4.58
N SER A 4 20.80 -0.51 -4.42
CA SER A 4 21.45 -1.19 -3.31
C SER A 4 21.96 -0.15 -2.32
N THR A 5 21.50 -0.23 -1.08
CA THR A 5 21.91 0.64 0.04
C THR A 5 23.29 0.23 0.56
N VAL A 6 24.33 0.59 -0.20
CA VAL A 6 25.73 0.53 0.27
C VAL A 6 26.12 1.91 0.82
N PRO A 7 26.60 2.03 2.07
CA PRO A 7 27.20 3.26 2.57
C PRO A 7 28.44 3.58 1.73
N ARG A 8 28.50 4.77 1.12
CA ARG A 8 29.71 5.23 0.44
C ARG A 8 30.55 6.08 1.38
N ASP A 9 31.64 5.50 1.86
CA ASP A 9 32.84 6.28 2.17
C ASP A 9 33.46 6.73 0.84
N ASP A 10 33.57 8.04 0.62
CA ASP A 10 34.07 8.62 -0.64
C ASP A 10 35.50 9.17 -0.42
N PRO A 11 36.56 8.57 -1.01
CA PRO A 11 37.96 8.85 -0.64
C PRO A 11 38.59 10.01 -1.43
N PHE A 12 37.79 11.01 -1.86
CA PHE A 12 38.24 12.09 -2.75
C PHE A 12 37.91 13.51 -2.26
N ASP A 13 38.00 13.75 -0.95
CA ASP A 13 38.01 15.12 -0.40
C ASP A 13 39.35 15.43 0.32
N GLU A 14 40.38 15.71 -0.47
CA GLU A 14 41.58 16.41 0.00
C GLU A 14 41.80 17.69 -0.83
N SER A 15 41.22 18.81 -0.38
CA SER A 15 41.67 20.14 -0.76
C SER A 15 41.51 21.13 0.41
N PRO A 16 42.38 22.14 0.56
CA PRO A 16 42.62 22.78 1.84
C PRO A 16 41.52 23.76 2.28
N SER A 17 41.32 23.84 3.60
CA SER A 17 40.33 24.69 4.25
C SER A 17 40.54 26.19 3.97
N PRO A 18 39.50 26.90 3.48
CA PRO A 18 39.56 28.35 3.32
C PRO A 18 39.37 29.05 4.67
N SER A 19 40.17 30.09 4.90
CA SER A 19 40.08 31.00 6.05
C SER A 19 38.73 31.76 6.10
N PRO A 20 38.25 32.19 7.28
CA PRO A 20 36.91 32.76 7.43
C PRO A 20 36.82 34.20 6.90
N SER A 21 36.42 34.37 5.64
CA SER A 21 36.01 35.66 5.07
C SER A 21 34.50 35.69 4.79
N SER A 22 33.76 36.41 5.64
CA SER A 22 32.42 36.97 5.41
C SER A 22 31.53 36.28 4.36
N THR A 23 30.85 35.20 4.75
CA THR A 23 29.68 34.71 4.02
C THR A 23 28.54 35.73 4.11
N PRO A 24 27.94 36.16 2.98
CA PRO A 24 26.66 36.87 3.02
C PRO A 24 25.59 35.97 3.64
N LYS A 25 24.75 36.53 4.52
CA LYS A 25 23.58 35.82 5.05
C LYS A 25 22.50 35.70 3.97
N VAL A 26 22.58 34.66 3.14
CA VAL A 26 21.48 34.28 2.24
C VAL A 26 20.26 33.97 3.11
N LYS A 27 19.17 34.72 2.93
CA LYS A 27 17.90 34.47 3.63
C LYS A 27 17.15 33.34 2.90
N SER A 28 17.66 32.12 2.97
CA SER A 28 17.11 31.00 2.19
C SER A 28 15.76 30.53 2.74
N ASN A 29 14.66 31.08 2.22
CA ASN A 29 13.34 30.43 2.22
C ASN A 29 12.50 30.91 1.01
N PHE A 30 13.11 30.93 -0.17
CA PHE A 30 12.41 31.17 -1.43
C PHE A 30 11.51 29.98 -1.76
N THR A 31 10.21 30.21 -1.92
CA THR A 31 9.21 29.15 -2.12
C THR A 31 9.16 28.64 -3.56
N TYR A 32 9.79 29.33 -4.53
CA TYR A 32 9.82 28.95 -5.95
C TYR A 32 11.02 29.59 -6.69
N VAL A 33 11.30 29.12 -7.91
CA VAL A 33 12.51 29.50 -8.70
C VAL A 33 12.43 30.94 -9.21
N CYS A 34 11.31 31.35 -9.81
CA CYS A 34 11.14 32.67 -10.44
C CYS A 34 10.65 33.75 -9.46
N ASP A 35 11.08 33.67 -8.20
CA ASP A 35 10.95 34.75 -7.23
C ASP A 35 11.98 35.86 -7.58
N PRO A 36 11.56 37.11 -7.87
CA PRO A 36 12.50 38.18 -8.19
C PRO A 36 13.57 38.39 -7.13
N SER A 37 13.21 38.27 -5.84
CA SER A 37 14.14 38.46 -4.72
C SER A 37 15.23 37.39 -4.67
N ARG A 38 14.98 36.21 -5.23
CA ARG A 38 15.98 35.15 -5.41
C ARG A 38 17.03 35.51 -6.46
N PHE A 39 16.60 36.13 -7.56
CA PHE A 39 17.52 36.58 -8.60
C PHE A 39 18.35 37.77 -8.12
N ASP A 40 17.73 38.73 -7.41
CA ASP A 40 18.42 39.84 -6.76
C ASP A 40 19.51 39.35 -5.77
N ASP A 41 19.18 38.41 -4.88
CA ASP A 41 20.13 37.81 -3.91
C ASP A 41 21.29 37.04 -4.58
N LEU A 42 21.11 36.58 -5.83
CA LEU A 42 22.13 35.92 -6.64
C LEU A 42 22.89 36.87 -7.58
N GLY A 43 22.52 38.14 -7.65
CA GLY A 43 23.09 39.11 -8.60
C GLY A 43 22.74 38.82 -10.06
N LEU A 44 21.57 38.22 -10.31
CA LEU A 44 21.06 37.86 -11.63
C LEU A 44 19.86 38.73 -12.01
N ASP A 45 19.61 38.90 -13.31
CA ASP A 45 18.45 39.63 -13.83
C ASP A 45 17.41 38.63 -14.35
N ILE A 46 16.27 38.52 -13.65
CA ILE A 46 15.16 37.62 -14.01
C ILE A 46 14.56 37.93 -15.39
N THR A 47 14.70 39.16 -15.91
CA THR A 47 14.18 39.54 -17.23
C THR A 47 15.02 38.96 -18.38
N THR A 48 16.23 38.49 -18.09
CA THR A 48 17.13 37.87 -19.09
C THR A 48 16.83 36.40 -19.37
N VAL A 49 15.92 35.78 -18.61
CA VAL A 49 15.61 34.34 -18.71
C VAL A 49 14.15 34.09 -19.09
N SER A 50 13.92 33.61 -20.32
CA SER A 50 12.56 33.38 -20.84
C SER A 50 11.83 32.26 -20.10
N TYR A 51 12.52 31.35 -19.41
CA TYR A 51 11.88 30.33 -18.59
C TYR A 51 11.12 30.89 -17.37
N CYS A 52 11.31 32.16 -16.99
CA CYS A 52 10.49 32.86 -16.00
C CYS A 52 9.36 33.72 -16.58
N ASP A 53 9.21 33.80 -17.91
CA ASP A 53 8.05 34.45 -18.52
C ASP A 53 6.83 33.53 -18.50
N THR A 54 5.88 33.83 -17.62
CA THR A 54 4.64 33.05 -17.43
C THR A 54 3.65 33.18 -18.58
N SER A 55 3.85 34.10 -19.54
CA SER A 55 3.05 34.19 -20.76
C SER A 55 3.43 33.13 -21.80
N LEU A 56 4.62 32.52 -21.68
CA LEU A 56 5.11 31.51 -22.61
C LEU A 56 4.61 30.09 -22.25
N PRO A 57 4.34 29.22 -23.25
CA PRO A 57 4.00 27.83 -23.00
C PRO A 57 5.11 27.10 -22.23
N PHE A 58 4.74 26.23 -21.27
CA PHE A 58 5.71 25.51 -20.44
C PHE A 58 6.81 24.78 -21.22
N ILE A 59 6.51 24.24 -22.42
CA ILE A 59 7.53 23.56 -23.24
C ILE A 59 8.57 24.52 -23.83
N VAL A 60 8.19 25.78 -24.09
CA VAL A 60 9.12 26.84 -24.54
C VAL A 60 10.00 27.26 -23.37
N ARG A 61 9.40 27.47 -22.20
CA ARG A 61 10.10 27.81 -20.95
C ARG A 61 11.10 26.72 -20.54
N ALA A 62 10.68 25.45 -20.54
CA ALA A 62 11.56 24.33 -20.23
C ALA A 62 12.69 24.18 -21.26
N LYS A 63 12.41 24.42 -22.55
CA LYS A 63 13.45 24.37 -23.59
C LYS A 63 14.49 25.46 -23.39
N ASP A 64 14.08 26.70 -23.12
CA ASP A 64 15.00 27.81 -22.81
C ASP A 64 15.90 27.47 -21.61
N LEU A 65 15.32 26.97 -20.52
CA LEU A 65 16.07 26.53 -19.34
C LEU A 65 17.13 25.44 -19.69
N VAL A 66 16.78 24.46 -20.52
CA VAL A 66 17.69 23.36 -20.93
C VAL A 66 18.73 23.84 -21.96
N ASP A 67 18.36 24.74 -22.89
CA ASP A 67 19.27 25.34 -23.87
C ASP A 67 20.34 26.20 -23.20
N GLN A 68 20.00 26.86 -22.08
CA GLN A 68 20.94 27.65 -21.30
C GLN A 68 21.98 26.81 -20.52
N MET A 69 21.81 25.48 -20.43
CA MET A 69 22.74 24.58 -19.74
C MET A 69 23.84 24.03 -20.65
N THR A 70 25.07 23.95 -20.13
CA THR A 70 26.10 23.12 -20.76
C THR A 70 25.77 21.63 -20.59
N LEU A 71 26.34 20.77 -21.43
CA LEU A 71 26.20 19.31 -21.31
C LEU A 71 26.57 18.80 -19.91
N SER A 72 27.61 19.35 -19.27
CA SER A 72 28.01 18.97 -17.91
C SER A 72 26.94 19.33 -16.86
N GLU A 73 26.25 20.46 -17.03
CA GLU A 73 25.16 20.86 -16.15
C GLU A 73 23.91 20.02 -16.39
N LYS A 74 23.56 19.71 -17.66
CA LYS A 74 22.48 18.77 -18.02
C LYS A 74 22.69 17.40 -17.38
N VAL A 75 23.91 16.85 -17.46
CA VAL A 75 24.30 15.57 -16.84
C VAL A 75 24.24 15.63 -15.29
N ARG A 76 24.27 16.82 -14.68
CA ARG A 76 24.04 17.02 -13.23
C ARG A 76 22.57 17.20 -12.83
N GLN A 77 21.63 17.17 -13.78
CA GLN A 77 20.18 17.21 -13.50
C GLN A 77 19.46 15.86 -13.76
N ILE A 78 20.15 14.83 -14.25
CA ILE A 78 19.55 13.52 -14.59
C ILE A 78 19.58 12.48 -13.46
N GLY A 79 20.18 12.82 -12.30
CA GLY A 79 20.08 12.03 -11.07
C GLY A 79 18.83 12.39 -10.27
N ASP A 80 18.56 11.61 -9.23
CA ASP A 80 17.60 11.91 -8.17
C ASP A 80 17.95 13.24 -7.47
N LEU A 81 19.20 13.38 -7.05
CA LEU A 81 19.75 14.67 -6.63
C LEU A 81 20.13 15.51 -7.87
N ALA A 82 19.25 16.44 -8.25
CA ALA A 82 19.55 17.45 -9.25
C ALA A 82 20.35 18.60 -8.61
N TYR A 83 21.60 18.80 -9.04
CA TYR A 83 22.52 19.73 -8.39
C TYR A 83 22.21 21.22 -8.63
N GLY A 84 21.19 21.52 -9.44
CA GLY A 84 20.85 22.88 -9.85
C GLY A 84 21.88 23.49 -10.78
N VAL A 85 21.65 24.75 -11.15
CA VAL A 85 22.57 25.54 -11.98
C VAL A 85 22.54 27.00 -11.48
N PRO A 86 23.32 27.34 -10.42
CA PRO A 86 23.21 28.64 -9.76
C PRO A 86 23.43 29.86 -10.66
N ARG A 87 24.25 29.75 -11.71
CA ARG A 87 24.50 30.82 -12.69
C ARG A 87 23.28 31.21 -13.55
N ILE A 88 22.23 30.39 -13.54
CA ILE A 88 20.92 30.66 -14.15
C ILE A 88 19.81 30.51 -13.10
N GLY A 89 20.06 30.93 -11.86
CA GLY A 89 19.05 30.99 -10.79
C GLY A 89 18.49 29.64 -10.30
N LEU A 90 18.73 28.52 -10.99
CA LEU A 90 18.12 27.22 -10.72
C LEU A 90 18.69 26.60 -9.42
N PRO A 91 17.88 26.40 -8.37
CA PRO A 91 18.31 25.73 -7.14
C PRO A 91 18.55 24.23 -7.36
N LYS A 92 19.15 23.58 -6.35
CA LYS A 92 19.10 22.12 -6.24
C LYS A 92 17.64 21.67 -6.14
N TYR A 93 17.35 20.52 -6.72
CA TYR A 93 16.08 19.82 -6.54
C TYR A 93 16.37 18.37 -6.16
N GLU A 94 15.47 17.77 -5.40
CA GLU A 94 15.56 16.36 -5.03
C GLU A 94 14.31 15.68 -5.55
N TRP A 95 14.49 14.70 -6.45
CA TRP A 95 13.39 13.98 -7.08
C TRP A 95 12.90 12.80 -6.24
N TRP A 96 13.72 12.30 -5.30
CA TRP A 96 13.41 11.16 -4.45
C TRP A 96 12.79 11.59 -3.10
N SER A 97 11.47 11.70 -3.10
CA SER A 97 10.63 11.56 -1.90
C SER A 97 9.74 10.32 -2.04
N GLU A 98 9.24 9.78 -0.94
CA GLU A 98 8.32 8.64 -0.91
C GLU A 98 7.00 9.02 -0.23
N ALA A 99 5.89 8.48 -0.74
CA ALA A 99 4.54 8.80 -0.24
C ALA A 99 3.58 7.60 -0.37
N LEU A 100 4.08 6.38 -0.14
CA LEU A 100 3.41 5.14 -0.52
C LEU A 100 2.04 4.95 0.15
N HIS A 101 1.94 5.30 1.44
CA HIS A 101 0.73 5.27 2.25
C HIS A 101 0.74 6.39 3.31
N GLY A 102 1.36 7.52 2.97
CA GLY A 102 1.70 8.59 3.91
C GLY A 102 3.03 9.22 3.50
N VAL A 103 3.24 10.50 3.79
CA VAL A 103 4.50 11.17 3.43
C VAL A 103 5.65 10.56 4.24
N SER A 104 6.76 10.22 3.59
CA SER A 104 7.89 9.50 4.19
C SER A 104 9.24 10.20 3.96
N ASP A 105 10.14 10.01 4.94
CA ASP A 105 11.57 10.34 4.94
C ASP A 105 12.46 9.16 4.51
N VAL A 106 11.86 8.08 4.00
CA VAL A 106 12.58 7.11 3.16
C VAL A 106 12.95 7.83 1.86
N GLY A 107 14.20 8.28 1.78
CA GLY A 107 14.71 9.09 0.67
C GLY A 107 14.97 10.56 1.07
N PRO A 108 15.92 11.24 0.40
CA PRO A 108 16.44 12.54 0.86
C PRO A 108 15.51 13.75 0.63
N GLY A 109 14.41 13.61 -0.12
CA GLY A 109 13.54 14.73 -0.49
C GLY A 109 12.62 15.24 0.61
N THR A 110 12.42 14.46 1.68
CA THR A 110 11.55 14.78 2.82
C THR A 110 12.34 14.73 4.12
N HIS A 111 12.04 15.61 5.09
CA HIS A 111 12.54 15.49 6.45
C HIS A 111 11.51 15.93 7.50
N PHE A 112 11.54 15.26 8.65
CA PHE A 112 10.76 15.61 9.85
C PHE A 112 11.64 16.34 10.86
N ASP A 113 11.05 17.28 11.62
CA ASP A 113 11.73 18.11 12.63
C ASP A 113 10.75 18.62 13.70
N GLU A 114 11.18 19.54 14.58
CA GLU A 114 10.30 20.12 15.60
C GLU A 114 9.10 20.91 15.02
N LEU A 115 9.19 21.39 13.77
CA LEU A 115 8.09 22.07 13.11
C LEU A 115 7.08 21.06 12.57
N ILE A 116 7.54 20.02 11.88
CA ILE A 116 6.71 18.91 11.36
C ILE A 116 7.30 17.58 11.87
N PRO A 117 6.84 17.06 13.02
CA PRO A 117 7.44 15.88 13.66
C PRO A 117 7.03 14.56 13.02
N GLY A 118 5.99 14.57 12.17
CA GLY A 118 5.42 13.40 11.50
C GLY A 118 4.39 13.81 10.46
N ALA A 119 3.81 12.80 9.80
CA ALA A 119 2.73 12.88 8.81
C ALA A 119 1.79 11.67 8.96
N THR A 120 0.57 11.74 8.44
CA THR A 120 -0.42 10.66 8.63
C THR A 120 0.02 9.39 7.90
N SER A 121 0.15 8.29 8.67
CA SER A 121 0.47 6.97 8.13
C SER A 121 -0.78 6.11 8.02
N PHE A 122 -1.29 6.01 6.79
CA PHE A 122 -2.40 5.14 6.43
C PHE A 122 -2.03 3.67 6.54
N PRO A 123 -3.00 2.75 6.43
CA PRO A 123 -2.70 1.35 6.21
C PRO A 123 -1.85 1.13 4.97
N THR A 124 -1.03 0.09 5.03
CA THR A 124 -0.29 -0.38 3.86
C THR A 124 -1.20 -0.65 2.68
N VAL A 125 -0.66 -0.42 1.47
CA VAL A 125 -1.40 -0.43 0.21
C VAL A 125 -2.28 -1.66 0.07
N ILE A 126 -1.75 -2.84 0.44
CA ILE A 126 -2.47 -4.11 0.32
C ILE A 126 -3.71 -4.21 1.23
N LEU A 127 -3.71 -3.57 2.42
CA LEU A 127 -4.90 -3.52 3.26
C LEU A 127 -5.91 -2.51 2.71
N THR A 128 -5.44 -1.36 2.23
CA THR A 128 -6.31 -0.37 1.59
C THR A 128 -6.96 -0.95 0.31
N THR A 129 -6.28 -1.83 -0.43
CA THR A 129 -6.86 -2.54 -1.59
C THR A 129 -8.00 -3.47 -1.16
N ALA A 130 -7.93 -4.06 0.04
CA ALA A 130 -8.95 -4.97 0.55
C ALA A 130 -10.32 -4.31 0.81
N SER A 131 -10.38 -2.96 0.89
CA SER A 131 -11.65 -2.22 0.90
C SER A 131 -12.42 -2.30 -0.43
N PHE A 132 -11.69 -2.46 -1.54
CA PHE A 132 -12.19 -2.25 -2.92
C PHE A 132 -12.91 -0.90 -3.13
N ASN A 133 -12.58 0.13 -2.33
CA ASN A 133 -13.21 1.44 -2.38
C ASN A 133 -12.34 2.48 -3.13
N GLU A 134 -12.63 2.76 -4.39
CA GLU A 134 -11.93 3.77 -5.20
C GLU A 134 -12.02 5.20 -4.60
N SER A 135 -13.13 5.53 -3.94
CA SER A 135 -13.30 6.85 -3.32
C SER A 135 -12.41 7.01 -2.08
N LEU A 136 -12.20 5.93 -1.31
CA LEU A 136 -11.22 5.91 -0.22
C LEU A 136 -9.81 6.15 -0.76
N TRP A 137 -9.39 5.44 -1.82
CA TRP A 137 -8.09 5.64 -2.47
C TRP A 137 -7.86 7.09 -2.89
N LYS A 138 -8.88 7.72 -3.49
CA LYS A 138 -8.84 9.12 -3.88
C LYS A 138 -8.69 10.05 -2.67
N ASN A 139 -9.44 9.81 -1.60
CA ASN A 139 -9.39 10.63 -0.38
C ASN A 139 -8.01 10.54 0.30
N ILE A 140 -7.43 9.33 0.38
CA ILE A 140 -6.07 9.10 0.90
C ILE A 140 -5.06 9.88 0.04
N GLY A 141 -5.12 9.76 -1.28
CA GLY A 141 -4.26 10.52 -2.20
C GLY A 141 -4.40 12.04 -2.05
N GLN A 142 -5.62 12.55 -1.80
CA GLN A 142 -5.86 13.96 -1.52
C GLN A 142 -5.21 14.40 -0.20
N VAL A 143 -5.37 13.64 0.88
CA VAL A 143 -4.69 13.92 2.17
C VAL A 143 -3.18 13.93 2.00
N VAL A 144 -2.60 12.84 1.49
CA VAL A 144 -1.15 12.71 1.28
C VAL A 144 -0.59 13.84 0.42
N SER A 145 -1.29 14.24 -0.65
CA SER A 145 -0.88 15.38 -1.49
C SER A 145 -1.00 16.75 -0.79
N THR A 146 -1.94 16.88 0.16
CA THR A 146 -2.13 18.08 0.98
C THR A 146 -1.02 18.22 2.01
N GLU A 147 -0.69 17.14 2.72
CA GLU A 147 0.40 17.13 3.70
C GLU A 147 1.75 17.35 3.01
N ALA A 148 2.00 16.65 1.90
CA ALA A 148 3.17 16.85 1.04
C ALA A 148 3.34 18.32 0.64
N ARG A 149 2.25 18.98 0.23
CA ARG A 149 2.31 20.37 -0.20
C ARG A 149 2.48 21.36 0.96
N ALA A 150 1.86 21.10 2.11
CA ALA A 150 2.12 21.85 3.34
C ALA A 150 3.60 21.74 3.75
N MET A 151 4.16 20.54 3.78
CA MET A 151 5.57 20.31 4.06
C MET A 151 6.48 21.00 3.03
N TYR A 152 6.15 20.98 1.74
CA TYR A 152 6.89 21.72 0.72
C TYR A 152 6.88 23.24 0.96
N ASN A 153 5.71 23.83 1.25
CA ASN A 153 5.59 25.26 1.55
C ASN A 153 6.43 25.66 2.78
N LEU A 154 6.58 24.75 3.75
CA LEU A 154 7.46 24.90 4.92
C LEU A 154 8.93 24.51 4.65
N GLY A 155 9.29 24.08 3.45
CA GLY A 155 10.65 23.69 3.05
C GLY A 155 11.07 22.27 3.48
N ARG A 156 10.17 21.48 4.09
CA ARG A 156 10.41 20.13 4.64
C ARG A 156 10.30 19.01 3.61
N ALA A 157 9.69 19.27 2.45
CA ALA A 157 9.49 18.28 1.39
C ALA A 157 9.82 18.81 -0.02
N ARG A 158 9.61 17.96 -1.04
CA ARG A 158 9.65 18.30 -2.47
C ARG A 158 8.27 18.10 -3.08
N LEU A 159 8.17 18.18 -4.41
CA LEU A 159 6.91 18.13 -5.15
C LEU A 159 6.72 16.83 -5.95
N THR A 160 7.64 15.88 -5.83
CA THR A 160 7.65 14.62 -6.58
C THR A 160 7.91 13.45 -5.67
N TYR A 161 7.10 12.41 -5.83
CA TYR A 161 7.11 11.23 -4.97
C TYR A 161 7.14 9.97 -5.83
N TRP A 162 7.91 8.95 -5.43
CA TRP A 162 8.05 7.69 -6.18
C TRP A 162 6.93 6.70 -5.83
N SER A 163 5.70 7.20 -5.86
CA SER A 163 4.49 6.48 -5.47
C SER A 163 3.36 6.77 -6.46
N PRO A 164 2.41 5.84 -6.68
CA PRO A 164 2.31 4.50 -6.08
C PRO A 164 3.17 3.44 -6.77
N ASN A 165 3.54 2.38 -6.03
CA ASN A 165 3.99 1.13 -6.64
C ASN A 165 2.76 0.38 -7.16
N ILE A 166 2.67 0.12 -8.47
CA ILE A 166 1.52 -0.52 -9.13
C ILE A 166 1.80 -1.95 -9.61
N ASN A 167 2.86 -2.60 -9.13
CA ASN A 167 3.22 -3.94 -9.60
C ASN A 167 2.21 -5.05 -9.21
N VAL A 168 2.17 -6.13 -9.99
CA VAL A 168 1.23 -7.26 -9.80
C VAL A 168 1.77 -8.22 -8.73
N VAL A 169 0.96 -8.63 -7.74
CA VAL A 169 1.33 -9.68 -6.78
C VAL A 169 1.29 -11.07 -7.44
N ARG A 170 2.34 -11.35 -8.23
CA ARG A 170 2.42 -12.53 -9.10
C ARG A 170 2.97 -13.77 -8.40
N ASP A 171 3.77 -13.63 -7.34
CA ASP A 171 4.23 -14.73 -6.48
C ASP A 171 3.99 -14.37 -5.01
N PRO A 172 3.33 -15.23 -4.21
CA PRO A 172 2.99 -14.91 -2.83
C PRO A 172 4.21 -14.80 -1.90
N ARG A 173 5.41 -15.22 -2.35
CA ARG A 173 6.66 -15.03 -1.59
C ARG A 173 7.23 -13.62 -1.64
N TRP A 174 6.80 -12.78 -2.57
CA TRP A 174 7.47 -11.51 -2.86
C TRP A 174 7.46 -10.56 -1.64
N GLY A 175 8.63 -10.07 -1.24
CA GLY A 175 8.81 -9.26 -0.03
C GLY A 175 8.20 -7.85 -0.08
N ARG A 176 7.78 -7.38 -1.28
CA ARG A 176 7.16 -6.05 -1.48
C ARG A 176 5.64 -6.11 -1.73
N ILE A 177 4.97 -7.21 -1.39
CA ILE A 177 3.49 -7.35 -1.50
C ILE A 177 2.74 -6.22 -0.76
N THR A 178 3.31 -5.75 0.35
CA THR A 178 2.81 -4.62 1.15
C THR A 178 2.56 -3.33 0.36
N GLU A 179 3.14 -3.18 -0.82
CA GLU A 179 3.24 -1.91 -1.54
C GLU A 179 2.28 -1.76 -2.72
N THR A 180 1.50 -2.78 -3.08
CA THR A 180 0.93 -2.86 -4.44
C THR A 180 -0.58 -3.06 -4.56
N PRO A 181 -1.28 -2.24 -5.38
CA PRO A 181 -2.45 -2.63 -6.14
C PRO A 181 -2.04 -3.27 -7.49
N GLU A 182 -2.81 -4.25 -7.97
CA GLU A 182 -2.29 -5.37 -8.77
C GLU A 182 -1.95 -5.16 -10.29
N ASN A 183 -1.57 -3.99 -10.84
CA ASN A 183 -1.42 -3.79 -12.33
C ASN A 183 -0.40 -2.75 -12.88
N ALA A 184 0.56 -3.13 -13.76
CA ALA A 184 1.68 -2.28 -14.28
C ALA A 184 2.18 -2.57 -15.73
N VAL A 185 3.05 -1.69 -16.32
CA VAL A 185 4.29 -1.92 -17.16
C VAL A 185 4.66 -0.68 -18.06
N MET A 186 5.86 -0.49 -18.67
CA MET A 186 7.26 -0.29 -18.19
C MET A 186 8.22 0.12 -19.37
N GLN A 187 9.43 0.69 -19.10
CA GLN A 187 10.58 0.98 -20.02
C GLN A 187 10.47 2.28 -20.87
N GLY A 188 11.53 2.92 -21.45
CA GLY A 188 13.00 2.71 -21.48
C GLY A 188 13.57 2.69 -22.93
N LYS A 189 14.68 3.32 -23.37
CA LYS A 189 15.78 4.14 -22.78
C LYS A 189 16.19 5.33 -23.72
N VAL A 190 17.35 6.01 -23.52
CA VAL A 190 17.56 7.46 -23.82
C VAL A 190 18.91 7.81 -24.50
N ARG A 191 18.89 8.70 -25.52
CA ARG A 191 20.03 9.40 -26.20
C ARG A 191 20.17 10.86 -25.69
N GLU A 192 21.18 11.67 -26.05
CA GLU A 192 21.27 13.08 -25.58
C GLU A 192 20.03 13.93 -25.96
N ASN A 193 19.50 13.79 -27.17
CA ASN A 193 18.23 14.45 -27.56
C ASN A 193 17.02 13.92 -26.74
N GLU A 194 17.10 12.70 -26.22
CA GLU A 194 16.11 12.16 -25.28
C GLU A 194 16.41 12.62 -23.84
N ILE A 195 17.67 12.94 -23.47
CA ILE A 195 18.00 13.61 -22.19
C ILE A 195 17.35 14.98 -22.17
N ASP A 196 17.54 15.77 -23.23
CA ASP A 196 16.88 17.07 -23.37
C ASP A 196 15.35 16.93 -23.33
N LYS A 197 14.78 15.90 -23.98
CA LYS A 197 13.34 15.61 -23.94
C LYS A 197 12.86 15.21 -22.54
N SER A 198 13.60 14.37 -21.82
CA SER A 198 13.31 13.99 -20.44
C SER A 198 13.40 15.19 -19.49
N LEU A 199 14.45 16.00 -19.58
CA LEU A 199 14.61 17.24 -18.82
C LEU A 199 13.47 18.22 -19.13
N ASN A 200 13.07 18.36 -20.40
CA ASN A 200 11.91 19.17 -20.79
C ASN A 200 10.61 18.67 -20.11
N TYR A 201 10.34 17.37 -20.11
CA TYR A 201 9.15 16.82 -19.43
C TYR A 201 9.20 17.00 -17.91
N LEU A 202 10.37 16.80 -17.30
CA LEU A 202 10.62 17.01 -15.87
C LEU A 202 10.39 18.48 -15.47
N TYR A 203 10.97 19.44 -16.20
CA TYR A 203 10.78 20.87 -15.91
C TYR A 203 9.37 21.37 -16.24
N VAL A 204 8.72 20.88 -17.30
CA VAL A 204 7.29 21.15 -17.56
C VAL A 204 6.42 20.69 -16.40
N MET A 205 6.71 19.53 -15.80
CA MET A 205 6.00 19.05 -14.62
C MET A 205 6.27 19.97 -13.41
N LEU A 206 7.53 20.37 -13.15
CA LEU A 206 7.85 21.29 -12.05
C LEU A 206 7.17 22.66 -12.22
N MET A 207 7.09 23.20 -13.44
CA MET A 207 6.35 24.43 -13.73
C MET A 207 4.86 24.27 -13.41
N ARG A 208 4.22 23.17 -13.82
CA ARG A 208 2.81 22.87 -13.50
C ARG A 208 2.53 22.74 -12.00
N LEU A 209 3.48 22.20 -11.24
CA LEU A 209 3.38 22.08 -9.78
C LEU A 209 3.70 23.40 -9.04
N GLY A 210 4.02 24.47 -9.77
CA GLY A 210 4.33 25.77 -9.17
C GLY A 210 5.70 25.85 -8.52
N PHE A 211 6.65 24.98 -8.90
CA PHE A 211 8.04 25.08 -8.47
C PHE A 211 8.72 26.34 -9.03
N PHE A 212 8.31 26.79 -10.22
CA PHE A 212 8.83 28.00 -10.85
C PHE A 212 8.09 29.26 -10.42
N ASP A 213 6.76 29.23 -10.38
CA ASP A 213 5.93 30.46 -10.28
C ASP A 213 5.11 30.54 -8.98
N GLY A 214 5.32 29.60 -8.05
CA GLY A 214 4.42 29.34 -6.93
C GLY A 214 3.13 28.64 -7.38
N SER A 215 2.25 28.31 -6.43
CA SER A 215 0.89 27.86 -6.74
C SER A 215 -0.11 28.60 -5.85
N PRO A 216 -0.81 29.62 -6.37
CA PRO A 216 -1.78 30.41 -5.59
C PRO A 216 -2.88 29.56 -4.93
N SER A 217 -3.27 28.45 -5.55
CA SER A 217 -4.29 27.52 -5.02
C SER A 217 -3.84 26.74 -3.78
N PHE A 218 -2.52 26.64 -3.54
CA PHE A 218 -1.96 25.82 -2.46
C PHE A 218 -1.00 26.58 -1.53
N ILE A 219 -0.83 27.89 -1.73
CA ILE A 219 0.11 28.71 -0.95
C ILE A 219 -0.29 28.86 0.53
N SER A 220 -1.57 28.65 0.84
CA SER A 220 -2.09 28.70 2.21
C SER A 220 -1.90 27.41 3.01
N LEU A 221 -1.40 26.32 2.40
CA LEU A 221 -1.23 25.05 3.11
C LEU A 221 -0.02 25.13 4.07
N GLY A 222 -0.27 24.82 5.34
CA GLY A 222 0.67 24.99 6.45
C GLY A 222 0.66 23.82 7.44
N LYS A 223 1.26 24.04 8.63
CA LYS A 223 1.43 23.01 9.66
C LYS A 223 0.09 22.40 10.12
N GLU A 224 -0.95 23.21 10.14
CA GLU A 224 -2.33 22.85 10.46
C GLU A 224 -2.99 21.88 9.46
N ASN A 225 -2.35 21.64 8.31
CA ASN A 225 -2.81 20.67 7.30
C ASN A 225 -1.97 19.39 7.30
N VAL A 226 -1.17 19.15 8.34
CA VAL A 226 -0.43 17.90 8.58
C VAL A 226 -0.88 17.34 9.93
N CYS A 227 -1.20 16.05 10.00
CA CYS A 227 -1.72 15.41 11.21
C CYS A 227 -3.01 16.05 11.76
N SER A 228 -3.96 16.40 10.88
CA SER A 228 -5.29 16.85 11.34
C SER A 228 -6.12 15.67 11.85
N ASP A 229 -7.07 15.94 12.76
CA ASP A 229 -7.97 14.89 13.30
C ASP A 229 -8.75 14.17 12.18
N GLU A 230 -9.09 14.89 11.10
CA GLU A 230 -9.76 14.34 9.92
C GLU A 230 -8.84 13.42 9.10
N HIS A 231 -7.55 13.74 9.00
CA HIS A 231 -6.56 12.89 8.33
C HIS A 231 -6.35 11.58 9.12
N ILE A 232 -6.23 11.69 10.44
CA ILE A 232 -6.06 10.54 11.35
C ILE A 232 -7.31 9.64 11.35
N GLU A 233 -8.53 10.19 11.39
CA GLU A 233 -9.76 9.38 11.29
C GLU A 233 -9.95 8.77 9.89
N LEU A 234 -9.44 9.38 8.80
CA LEU A 234 -9.40 8.73 7.49
C LEU A 234 -8.43 7.53 7.48
N ALA A 235 -7.29 7.59 8.19
CA ALA A 235 -6.41 6.44 8.36
C ALA A 235 -7.09 5.30 9.15
N ILE A 236 -7.89 5.64 10.16
CA ILE A 236 -8.73 4.66 10.87
C ILE A 236 -9.77 4.04 9.95
N GLU A 237 -10.49 4.85 9.17
CA GLU A 237 -11.54 4.34 8.27
C GLU A 237 -10.94 3.44 7.18
N ALA A 238 -9.78 3.80 6.63
CA ALA A 238 -9.05 2.95 5.70
C ALA A 238 -8.70 1.57 6.31
N ALA A 239 -8.33 1.54 7.59
CA ALA A 239 -8.06 0.29 8.29
C ALA A 239 -9.37 -0.51 8.53
N ARG A 240 -10.45 0.15 8.94
CA ARG A 240 -11.77 -0.47 9.16
C ARG A 240 -12.32 -1.10 7.88
N GLU A 241 -12.30 -0.37 6.76
CA GLU A 241 -12.76 -0.86 5.45
C GLU A 241 -11.90 -2.01 4.93
N GLY A 242 -10.57 -1.96 5.15
CA GLY A 242 -9.64 -2.97 4.65
C GLY A 242 -9.60 -4.28 5.44
N ILE A 243 -9.90 -4.28 6.74
CA ILE A 243 -9.82 -5.49 7.57
C ILE A 243 -10.82 -6.57 7.09
N VAL A 244 -10.31 -7.78 6.88
CA VAL A 244 -11.07 -8.91 6.32
C VAL A 244 -11.40 -9.93 7.42
N LEU A 245 -12.69 -10.19 7.60
CA LEU A 245 -13.18 -11.28 8.46
C LEU A 245 -13.10 -12.61 7.71
N LEU A 246 -12.16 -13.47 8.10
CA LEU A 246 -11.88 -14.77 7.46
C LEU A 246 -12.66 -15.95 8.09
N LYS A 247 -13.20 -15.75 9.29
CA LYS A 247 -14.01 -16.74 10.01
C LYS A 247 -14.84 -16.04 11.10
N ASN A 248 -16.09 -16.45 11.30
CA ASN A 248 -16.92 -16.05 12.43
C ASN A 248 -17.92 -17.15 12.82
N ASP A 249 -17.51 -18.11 13.66
CA ASP A 249 -18.35 -19.20 14.12
C ASP A 249 -19.43 -18.68 15.08
N ASN A 250 -20.68 -19.15 14.91
CA ASN A 250 -21.83 -18.85 15.77
C ASN A 250 -22.08 -17.35 16.01
N ASP A 251 -21.75 -16.49 15.04
CA ASP A 251 -21.84 -15.03 15.13
C ASP A 251 -21.11 -14.46 16.38
N THR A 252 -19.98 -15.08 16.77
CA THR A 252 -19.20 -14.73 17.97
C THR A 252 -18.71 -13.28 17.96
N LEU A 253 -18.23 -12.81 16.82
CA LEU A 253 -17.97 -11.39 16.59
C LEU A 253 -19.23 -10.68 16.08
N PRO A 254 -19.50 -9.45 16.54
CA PRO A 254 -18.71 -8.68 17.51
C PRO A 254 -18.97 -9.11 18.97
N LEU A 255 -17.93 -8.98 19.79
CA LEU A 255 -17.99 -9.18 21.23
C LEU A 255 -18.84 -8.09 21.91
N SER A 256 -19.67 -8.49 22.87
CA SER A 256 -20.39 -7.56 23.74
C SER A 256 -19.50 -7.04 24.87
N SER A 257 -19.24 -5.72 24.89
CA SER A 257 -18.49 -5.03 25.96
C SER A 257 -19.10 -5.19 27.36
N ASN A 258 -20.39 -5.54 27.46
CA ASN A 258 -21.04 -5.87 28.72
C ASN A 258 -20.58 -7.22 29.30
N ASN A 259 -20.22 -8.17 28.43
CA ASN A 259 -19.95 -9.57 28.79
C ASN A 259 -18.45 -9.89 28.80
N PHE A 260 -17.66 -9.22 27.97
CA PHE A 260 -16.23 -9.48 27.78
C PHE A 260 -15.40 -8.33 28.37
N LYS A 261 -15.25 -8.34 29.71
CA LYS A 261 -14.57 -7.26 30.44
C LYS A 261 -13.11 -7.55 30.77
N ASN A 262 -12.74 -8.82 30.92
CA ASN A 262 -11.36 -9.23 31.14
C ASN A 262 -10.83 -9.91 29.87
N LEU A 263 -9.85 -9.30 29.22
CA LEU A 263 -9.29 -9.81 27.96
C LEU A 263 -7.88 -10.35 28.17
N ALA A 264 -7.62 -11.51 27.56
CA ALA A 264 -6.26 -11.96 27.28
C ALA A 264 -5.85 -11.38 25.93
N VAL A 265 -4.88 -10.46 25.90
CA VAL A 265 -4.34 -9.90 24.66
C VAL A 265 -2.94 -10.47 24.49
N ILE A 266 -2.75 -11.34 23.50
CA ILE A 266 -1.59 -12.23 23.42
C ILE A 266 -0.88 -12.07 22.07
N GLY A 267 0.45 -12.21 22.07
CA GLY A 267 1.23 -12.51 20.87
C GLY A 267 2.25 -11.44 20.47
N PRO A 268 3.16 -11.75 19.52
CA PRO A 268 4.23 -10.85 19.06
C PRO A 268 3.74 -9.52 18.49
N HIS A 269 2.46 -9.43 18.17
CA HIS A 269 1.82 -8.33 17.47
C HIS A 269 0.76 -7.60 18.29
N ALA A 270 0.56 -8.00 19.55
CA ALA A 270 -0.41 -7.36 20.45
C ALA A 270 0.03 -5.95 20.89
N ASN A 271 1.33 -5.72 21.15
CA ASN A 271 1.88 -4.40 21.47
C ASN A 271 2.68 -3.82 20.28
N ALA A 272 2.08 -3.89 19.09
CA ALA A 272 2.72 -3.46 17.86
C ALA A 272 2.71 -1.93 17.67
N THR A 273 3.74 -1.42 17.01
CA THR A 273 3.78 -0.07 16.44
C THR A 273 4.40 -0.12 15.06
N LYS A 274 5.72 -0.39 14.98
CA LYS A 274 6.50 -0.41 13.72
C LYS A 274 5.93 -1.30 12.62
N VAL A 275 5.48 -2.52 12.96
CA VAL A 275 4.93 -3.45 11.96
C VAL A 275 3.62 -2.92 11.36
N MET A 276 2.82 -2.15 12.10
CA MET A 276 1.52 -1.67 11.62
C MET A 276 1.63 -0.68 10.46
N VAL A 277 2.76 0.00 10.31
CA VAL A 277 3.02 0.96 9.22
C VAL A 277 3.85 0.35 8.08
N GLY A 278 4.26 -0.92 8.17
CA GLY A 278 5.01 -1.59 7.09
C GLY A 278 6.31 -0.86 6.70
N ASN A 279 6.66 -0.91 5.41
CA ASN A 279 7.80 -0.21 4.83
C ASN A 279 7.37 1.11 4.14
N TYR A 280 8.33 1.94 3.72
CA TYR A 280 8.08 3.25 3.10
C TYR A 280 7.16 4.20 3.91
N ALA A 281 7.05 3.96 5.22
CA ALA A 281 6.37 4.84 6.17
C ALA A 281 7.25 6.04 6.53
N GLY A 282 6.65 7.18 6.87
CA GLY A 282 7.33 8.26 7.57
C GLY A 282 7.32 8.04 9.08
N ILE A 283 7.51 9.13 9.84
CA ILE A 283 7.17 9.17 11.26
C ILE A 283 5.65 9.42 11.37
N PRO A 284 4.84 8.50 11.93
CA PRO A 284 3.40 8.72 12.06
C PRO A 284 3.04 9.83 13.04
N CYS A 285 1.83 10.38 12.90
CA CYS A 285 1.33 11.44 13.77
C CYS A 285 1.20 10.97 15.23
N GLN A 286 0.78 9.72 15.42
CA GLN A 286 0.64 9.05 16.70
C GLN A 286 0.69 7.53 16.51
N TYR A 287 0.50 6.75 17.57
CA TYR A 287 0.30 5.31 17.47
C TYR A 287 -0.79 4.87 18.45
N SER A 288 -1.69 4.01 17.99
CA SER A 288 -2.66 3.30 18.82
C SER A 288 -2.45 1.81 18.62
N SER A 289 -1.59 1.20 19.47
CA SER A 289 -1.32 -0.23 19.39
C SER A 289 -2.59 -1.04 19.73
N PRO A 290 -2.69 -2.32 19.34
CA PRO A 290 -3.81 -3.13 19.78
C PRO A 290 -3.90 -3.20 21.32
N LEU A 291 -2.77 -3.34 22.02
CA LEU A 291 -2.73 -3.34 23.48
C LEU A 291 -3.35 -2.07 24.07
N ASP A 292 -3.00 -0.89 23.56
CA ASP A 292 -3.56 0.39 24.01
C ASP A 292 -5.07 0.46 23.73
N ALA A 293 -5.48 0.14 22.49
CA ALA A 293 -6.87 0.22 22.05
C ALA A 293 -7.82 -0.78 22.74
N PHE A 294 -7.32 -1.96 23.14
CA PHE A 294 -8.07 -2.91 23.96
C PHE A 294 -8.08 -2.50 25.44
N SER A 295 -6.97 -1.96 25.96
CA SER A 295 -6.87 -1.49 27.35
C SER A 295 -7.73 -0.25 27.63
N ALA A 296 -8.00 0.56 26.60
CA ALA A 296 -8.89 1.72 26.69
C ALA A 296 -10.38 1.36 26.94
N ILE A 297 -10.79 0.10 26.70
CA ILE A 297 -12.20 -0.33 26.77
C ILE A 297 -12.45 -1.56 27.66
N ALA A 298 -11.41 -2.29 28.05
CA ALA A 298 -11.51 -3.51 28.85
C ALA A 298 -10.29 -3.69 29.77
N ASN A 299 -10.43 -4.52 30.80
CA ASN A 299 -9.33 -4.92 31.67
C ASN A 299 -8.45 -5.94 30.93
N VAL A 300 -7.31 -5.50 30.40
CA VAL A 300 -6.40 -6.35 29.62
C VAL A 300 -5.31 -6.96 30.50
N THR A 301 -5.08 -8.26 30.34
CA THR A 301 -3.84 -8.92 30.74
C THR A 301 -3.07 -9.29 29.47
N TYR A 302 -1.84 -8.80 29.34
CA TYR A 302 -0.99 -8.97 28.16
C TYR A 302 0.11 -10.02 28.39
N GLU A 303 0.31 -10.89 27.40
CA GLU A 303 1.45 -11.81 27.33
C GLU A 303 1.99 -11.91 25.91
N ILE A 304 3.30 -11.77 25.72
CA ILE A 304 3.89 -11.77 24.37
C ILE A 304 3.80 -13.14 23.68
N GLY A 305 3.82 -14.25 24.43
CA GLY A 305 3.81 -15.60 23.87
C GLY A 305 5.14 -16.02 23.22
N CYS A 306 5.63 -15.24 22.25
CA CYS A 306 6.98 -15.28 21.67
C CYS A 306 7.22 -14.03 20.79
N ASP A 307 8.45 -13.82 20.31
CA ASP A 307 8.76 -12.83 19.27
C ASP A 307 8.23 -13.26 17.88
N VAL A 308 8.30 -12.38 16.87
CA VAL A 308 7.78 -12.69 15.51
C VAL A 308 8.47 -13.91 14.92
N MET A 309 9.80 -14.02 15.04
CA MET A 309 10.55 -15.20 14.60
C MET A 309 10.32 -16.42 15.48
N CYS A 310 9.71 -16.24 16.66
CA CYS A 310 9.23 -17.23 17.60
C CYS A 310 10.20 -18.41 17.77
N LYS A 311 11.47 -18.10 18.06
CA LYS A 311 12.57 -19.09 18.02
C LYS A 311 12.60 -20.06 19.20
N ASN A 312 11.79 -19.81 20.23
CA ASN A 312 11.61 -20.69 21.38
C ASN A 312 10.16 -20.62 21.90
N GLU A 313 9.78 -21.60 22.69
CA GLU A 313 8.42 -21.79 23.24
C GLU A 313 8.26 -21.30 24.69
N THR A 314 9.29 -20.72 25.31
CA THR A 314 9.35 -20.50 26.78
C THR A 314 8.24 -19.59 27.31
N LEU A 315 7.78 -18.61 26.51
CA LEU A 315 6.73 -17.67 26.89
C LEU A 315 5.32 -18.10 26.45
N ILE A 316 5.17 -19.27 25.80
CA ILE A 316 3.86 -19.83 25.44
C ILE A 316 3.07 -20.23 26.70
N PHE A 317 3.73 -20.79 27.73
CA PHE A 317 3.05 -21.20 28.95
C PHE A 317 2.44 -20.02 29.75
N PRO A 318 3.12 -18.88 29.98
CA PRO A 318 2.50 -17.66 30.50
C PRO A 318 1.25 -17.24 29.71
N ALA A 319 1.34 -17.16 28.37
CA ALA A 319 0.22 -16.83 27.50
C ALA A 319 -0.99 -17.78 27.68
N MET A 320 -0.73 -19.10 27.79
CA MET A 320 -1.75 -20.09 28.12
C MET A 320 -2.43 -19.85 29.47
N GLN A 321 -1.70 -19.38 30.50
CA GLN A 321 -2.30 -19.11 31.81
C GLN A 321 -3.22 -17.89 31.79
N VAL A 322 -2.88 -16.86 31.01
CA VAL A 322 -3.74 -15.68 30.87
C VAL A 322 -5.03 -16.01 30.10
N ALA A 323 -4.93 -16.76 29.00
CA ALA A 323 -6.10 -17.20 28.22
C ALA A 323 -7.10 -18.08 29.00
N LYS A 324 -6.63 -18.86 29.99
CA LYS A 324 -7.49 -19.66 30.89
C LYS A 324 -8.37 -18.83 31.82
N ASN A 325 -7.95 -17.60 32.13
CA ASN A 325 -8.60 -16.77 33.16
C ASN A 325 -9.50 -15.69 32.57
N ALA A 326 -9.19 -15.21 31.35
CA ALA A 326 -9.94 -14.17 30.66
C ALA A 326 -11.37 -14.59 30.24
N ASP A 327 -12.19 -13.60 29.91
CA ASP A 327 -13.54 -13.77 29.38
C ASP A 327 -13.54 -13.95 27.86
N ALA A 328 -12.53 -13.41 27.17
CA ALA A 328 -12.19 -13.67 25.77
C ALA A 328 -10.67 -13.54 25.55
N THR A 329 -10.15 -14.15 24.48
CA THR A 329 -8.74 -14.07 24.09
C THR A 329 -8.61 -13.46 22.70
N ILE A 330 -7.80 -12.40 22.55
CA ILE A 330 -7.42 -11.83 21.26
C ILE A 330 -5.95 -12.16 21.03
N LEU A 331 -5.66 -12.99 20.03
CA LEU A 331 -4.32 -13.53 19.75
C LEU A 331 -3.78 -12.96 18.44
N PHE A 332 -2.73 -12.16 18.54
CA PHE A 332 -2.07 -11.45 17.45
C PHE A 332 -0.80 -12.18 17.00
N VAL A 333 -0.81 -12.63 15.74
CA VAL A 333 0.27 -13.44 15.13
C VAL A 333 0.51 -12.96 13.70
N GLY A 334 1.57 -13.46 13.06
CA GLY A 334 1.84 -13.20 11.65
C GLY A 334 3.31 -12.87 11.37
N LEU A 335 3.53 -11.88 10.51
CA LEU A 335 4.81 -11.54 9.90
C LEU A 335 5.16 -10.07 10.13
N ASP A 336 6.43 -9.74 10.01
CA ASP A 336 6.93 -8.36 9.92
C ASP A 336 8.00 -8.22 8.84
N LEU A 337 8.62 -7.05 8.75
CA LEU A 337 9.70 -6.75 7.81
C LEU A 337 11.00 -7.57 8.03
N SER A 338 11.08 -8.40 9.07
CA SER A 338 12.16 -9.39 9.21
C SER A 338 11.90 -10.69 8.43
N VAL A 339 10.71 -10.83 7.84
CA VAL A 339 10.28 -11.99 7.04
C VAL A 339 9.92 -11.59 5.61
N GLU A 340 9.25 -10.46 5.40
CA GLU A 340 8.83 -9.95 4.09
C GLU A 340 9.15 -8.45 3.96
N ALA A 341 10.15 -8.10 3.15
CA ALA A 341 10.55 -6.71 2.91
C ALA A 341 11.22 -6.51 1.54
N GLU A 342 11.56 -5.27 1.21
CA GLU A 342 12.43 -5.01 0.06
C GLU A 342 13.76 -5.76 0.21
N SER A 343 14.19 -6.42 -0.88
CA SER A 343 15.36 -7.32 -0.92
C SER A 343 15.26 -8.57 -0.02
N LEU A 344 14.09 -8.86 0.57
CA LEU A 344 13.83 -10.03 1.40
C LEU A 344 12.50 -10.70 1.00
N ASP A 345 12.58 -11.59 0.02
CA ASP A 345 11.48 -12.50 -0.33
C ASP A 345 11.36 -13.63 0.69
N ARG A 346 10.12 -14.06 0.96
CA ARG A 346 9.82 -15.24 1.79
C ARG A 346 10.28 -16.52 1.09
N VAL A 347 10.66 -17.53 1.87
CA VAL A 347 11.01 -18.86 1.33
C VAL A 347 9.81 -19.80 1.27
N ASP A 348 8.87 -19.67 2.20
CA ASP A 348 7.64 -20.45 2.31
C ASP A 348 6.44 -19.53 2.62
N LEU A 349 5.27 -20.12 2.91
CA LEU A 349 4.03 -19.42 3.27
C LEU A 349 3.56 -19.71 4.70
N LEU A 350 4.42 -20.22 5.59
CA LEU A 350 4.06 -20.62 6.95
C LEU A 350 4.23 -19.46 7.94
N LEU A 351 3.72 -19.65 9.16
CA LEU A 351 4.05 -18.78 10.29
C LEU A 351 5.46 -19.11 10.80
N PRO A 352 6.31 -18.11 11.14
CA PRO A 352 7.64 -18.36 11.65
C PRO A 352 7.68 -19.10 13.00
N GLY A 353 8.64 -20.01 13.13
CA GLY A 353 8.99 -20.66 14.40
C GLY A 353 7.80 -21.34 15.10
N TYR A 354 7.67 -21.11 16.40
CA TYR A 354 6.63 -21.72 17.24
C TYR A 354 5.28 -20.98 17.22
N GLN A 355 5.02 -20.02 16.31
CA GLN A 355 3.74 -19.28 16.32
C GLN A 355 2.53 -20.20 16.11
N THR A 356 2.63 -21.20 15.22
CA THR A 356 1.60 -22.24 15.06
C THR A 356 1.36 -23.04 16.35
N GLN A 357 2.41 -23.26 17.15
CA GLN A 357 2.29 -23.93 18.45
C GLN A 357 1.65 -23.02 19.50
N LEU A 358 2.01 -21.73 19.55
CA LEU A 358 1.38 -20.72 20.39
C LEU A 358 -0.14 -20.69 20.13
N ILE A 359 -0.57 -20.62 18.87
CA ILE A 359 -1.99 -20.61 18.49
C ILE A 359 -2.69 -21.87 18.98
N ASN A 360 -2.16 -23.05 18.69
CA ASN A 360 -2.79 -24.31 19.07
C ASN A 360 -2.86 -24.51 20.60
N GLN A 361 -1.80 -24.15 21.34
CA GLN A 361 -1.77 -24.31 22.79
C GLN A 361 -2.64 -23.28 23.52
N VAL A 362 -2.69 -22.02 23.06
CA VAL A 362 -3.58 -20.99 23.61
C VAL A 362 -5.04 -21.35 23.29
N ALA A 363 -5.36 -21.75 22.05
CA ALA A 363 -6.70 -22.19 21.67
C ALA A 363 -7.17 -23.44 22.43
N ALA A 364 -6.25 -24.36 22.80
CA ALA A 364 -6.60 -25.55 23.58
C ALA A 364 -7.02 -25.24 25.04
N VAL A 365 -6.72 -24.04 25.56
CA VAL A 365 -6.92 -23.70 26.99
C VAL A 365 -7.71 -22.41 27.23
N ALA A 366 -8.02 -21.64 26.19
CA ALA A 366 -8.82 -20.43 26.30
C ALA A 366 -10.20 -20.73 26.92
N LYS A 367 -10.56 -20.00 27.99
CA LYS A 367 -11.85 -20.13 28.67
C LYS A 367 -13.00 -19.52 27.85
N GLY A 368 -12.72 -18.37 27.24
CA GLY A 368 -13.64 -17.63 26.38
C GLY A 368 -13.45 -17.91 24.89
N PRO A 369 -14.18 -17.20 24.01
CA PRO A 369 -13.90 -17.24 22.58
C PRO A 369 -12.47 -16.73 22.31
N LEU A 370 -11.74 -17.45 21.44
CA LEU A 370 -10.49 -16.98 20.88
C LEU A 370 -10.74 -16.32 19.53
N ILE A 371 -10.27 -15.08 19.40
CA ILE A 371 -10.23 -14.29 18.18
C ILE A 371 -8.77 -14.26 17.70
N LEU A 372 -8.51 -14.86 16.54
CA LEU A 372 -7.18 -14.89 15.94
C LEU A 372 -7.03 -13.69 14.99
N VAL A 373 -5.97 -12.92 15.16
CA VAL A 373 -5.67 -11.73 14.34
C VAL A 373 -4.34 -11.95 13.63
N ILE A 374 -4.37 -12.00 12.30
CA ILE A 374 -3.19 -12.16 11.45
C ILE A 374 -2.75 -10.78 10.93
N MET A 375 -1.61 -10.27 11.40
CA MET A 375 -0.88 -9.17 10.77
C MET A 375 0.17 -9.74 9.82
N SER A 376 -0.03 -9.57 8.52
CA SER A 376 0.91 -9.93 7.45
C SER A 376 0.45 -9.24 6.18
N THR A 377 1.34 -9.01 5.22
CA THR A 377 0.94 -8.47 3.91
C THR A 377 0.68 -9.58 2.92
N GLY A 378 1.57 -10.57 2.86
CA GLY A 378 1.33 -11.81 2.14
C GLY A 378 0.32 -12.72 2.85
N GLY A 379 -0.32 -13.59 2.07
CA GLY A 379 -1.12 -14.70 2.62
C GLY A 379 -0.25 -15.72 3.36
N VAL A 380 -0.82 -16.33 4.40
CA VAL A 380 -0.14 -17.30 5.27
C VAL A 380 -0.98 -18.58 5.39
N ASP A 381 -0.36 -19.75 5.32
CA ASP A 381 -1.07 -21.02 5.43
C ASP A 381 -1.50 -21.33 6.88
N ILE A 382 -2.68 -20.81 7.20
CA ILE A 382 -3.39 -21.05 8.46
C ILE A 382 -4.46 -22.16 8.32
N SER A 383 -4.27 -23.13 7.42
CA SER A 383 -5.23 -24.24 7.21
C SER A 383 -5.56 -24.98 8.51
N PHE A 384 -4.62 -25.09 9.44
CA PHE A 384 -4.80 -25.69 10.76
C PHE A 384 -5.79 -24.90 11.66
N ALA A 385 -5.85 -23.57 11.50
CA ALA A 385 -6.70 -22.70 12.31
C ALA A 385 -8.12 -22.59 11.74
N LYS A 386 -8.26 -22.60 10.41
CA LYS A 386 -9.53 -22.41 9.69
C LYS A 386 -10.69 -23.26 10.25
N ASN A 387 -10.45 -24.55 10.44
CA ASN A 387 -11.47 -25.50 10.93
C ASN A 387 -11.34 -25.82 12.43
N ASN A 388 -10.45 -25.14 13.18
CA ASN A 388 -10.28 -25.38 14.61
C ASN A 388 -11.50 -24.83 15.39
N PRO A 389 -12.28 -25.67 16.12
CA PRO A 389 -13.51 -25.23 16.78
C PRO A 389 -13.27 -24.32 18.00
N ASN A 390 -12.04 -24.24 18.51
CA ASN A 390 -11.70 -23.36 19.63
C ASN A 390 -11.36 -21.94 19.16
N ILE A 391 -11.02 -21.76 17.88
CA ILE A 391 -10.77 -20.46 17.25
C ILE A 391 -12.09 -19.98 16.66
N LYS A 392 -12.74 -19.03 17.32
CA LYS A 392 -14.12 -18.61 16.99
C LYS A 392 -14.19 -17.60 15.86
N ALA A 393 -13.21 -16.72 15.75
CA ALA A 393 -13.08 -15.84 14.61
C ALA A 393 -11.63 -15.69 14.18
N ILE A 394 -11.45 -15.32 12.91
CA ILE A 394 -10.14 -15.02 12.31
C ILE A 394 -10.28 -13.70 11.56
N LEU A 395 -9.42 -12.73 11.86
CA LEU A 395 -9.27 -11.47 11.13
C LEU A 395 -7.92 -11.49 10.41
N TRP A 396 -7.88 -11.05 9.15
CA TRP A 396 -6.65 -10.56 8.53
C TRP A 396 -6.70 -9.04 8.49
N VAL A 397 -5.61 -8.41 8.93
CA VAL A 397 -5.58 -6.96 9.19
C VAL A 397 -4.42 -6.26 8.48
N GLY A 398 -3.77 -6.94 7.51
CA GLY A 398 -2.67 -6.38 6.73
C GLY A 398 -1.55 -5.87 7.64
N TYR A 399 -1.04 -4.69 7.31
CA TYR A 399 -0.47 -3.75 8.28
C TYR A 399 -1.35 -2.48 8.34
N PRO A 400 -2.05 -2.22 9.48
CA PRO A 400 -3.22 -1.34 9.56
C PRO A 400 -2.99 0.16 9.84
N GLY A 401 -1.78 0.68 9.62
CA GLY A 401 -1.47 2.11 9.79
C GLY A 401 -1.37 2.56 11.24
N GLU A 402 -1.28 3.86 11.45
CA GLU A 402 -0.97 4.49 12.75
C GLU A 402 -1.99 4.19 13.87
N GLU A 403 -3.27 4.12 13.51
CA GLU A 403 -4.38 3.85 14.43
C GLU A 403 -4.95 2.42 14.32
N GLY A 404 -4.21 1.49 13.73
CA GLY A 404 -4.72 0.16 13.44
C GLY A 404 -5.24 -0.63 14.64
N GLY A 405 -4.71 -0.41 15.85
CA GLY A 405 -5.25 -1.00 17.08
C GLY A 405 -6.68 -0.57 17.36
N ARG A 406 -7.01 0.71 17.12
CA ARG A 406 -8.36 1.26 17.25
C ARG A 406 -9.31 0.65 16.22
N ALA A 407 -8.90 0.53 14.96
CA ALA A 407 -9.71 -0.13 13.93
C ALA A 407 -10.01 -1.61 14.24
N ILE A 408 -9.01 -2.36 14.71
CA ILE A 408 -9.19 -3.77 15.12
C ILE A 408 -10.13 -3.86 16.34
N SER A 409 -9.96 -2.98 17.34
CA SER A 409 -10.83 -2.89 18.52
C SER A 409 -12.28 -2.54 18.14
N ASP A 410 -12.46 -1.58 17.23
CA ASP A 410 -13.76 -1.16 16.72
C ASP A 410 -14.51 -2.28 15.99
N ILE A 411 -13.79 -3.12 15.23
CA ILE A 411 -14.34 -4.33 14.59
C ILE A 411 -14.67 -5.40 15.65
N VAL A 412 -13.73 -5.74 16.53
CA VAL A 412 -13.92 -6.80 17.54
C VAL A 412 -15.11 -6.51 18.46
N PHE A 413 -15.36 -5.24 18.80
CA PHE A 413 -16.50 -4.82 19.63
C PHE A 413 -17.70 -4.27 18.84
N GLY A 414 -17.68 -4.33 17.50
CA GLY A 414 -18.86 -4.07 16.66
C GLY A 414 -19.29 -2.62 16.55
N LYS A 415 -18.38 -1.67 16.80
CA LYS A 415 -18.53 -0.28 16.36
C LYS A 415 -18.43 -0.17 14.84
N TYR A 416 -17.72 -1.09 14.20
CA TYR A 416 -17.65 -1.26 12.75
C TYR A 416 -18.01 -2.70 12.34
N ASN A 417 -18.66 -2.87 11.20
CA ASN A 417 -18.92 -4.17 10.59
C ASN A 417 -17.99 -4.36 9.38
N PRO A 418 -17.02 -5.30 9.42
CA PRO A 418 -16.08 -5.50 8.33
C PRO A 418 -16.80 -5.89 7.03
N GLY A 419 -16.41 -5.23 5.93
CA GLY A 419 -16.82 -5.55 4.56
C GLY A 419 -15.65 -5.90 3.64
N GLY A 420 -14.41 -5.78 4.12
CA GLY A 420 -13.19 -6.00 3.34
C GLY A 420 -13.10 -7.41 2.77
N ARG A 421 -12.47 -7.52 1.59
CA ARG A 421 -12.27 -8.74 0.81
C ARG A 421 -10.80 -8.97 0.55
N LEU A 422 -10.34 -10.23 0.52
CA LEU A 422 -8.95 -10.54 0.22
C LEU A 422 -8.57 -10.10 -1.22
N PRO A 423 -7.59 -9.18 -1.39
CA PRO A 423 -7.07 -8.81 -2.70
C PRO A 423 -6.00 -9.81 -3.19
N LEU A 424 -5.81 -10.92 -2.47
CA LEU A 424 -4.80 -11.95 -2.71
C LEU A 424 -5.45 -13.33 -2.63
N THR A 425 -4.94 -14.29 -3.40
CA THR A 425 -5.19 -15.70 -3.11
C THR A 425 -4.27 -16.17 -1.99
N TRP A 426 -4.83 -16.69 -0.91
CA TRP A 426 -4.06 -17.36 0.15
C TRP A 426 -3.85 -18.81 -0.27
N HIS A 427 -2.71 -19.07 -0.91
CA HIS A 427 -2.28 -20.42 -1.28
C HIS A 427 -1.90 -21.23 -0.03
N LYS A 428 -2.01 -22.56 -0.14
CA LYS A 428 -1.38 -23.47 0.81
C LYS A 428 0.14 -23.47 0.63
N ALA A 429 0.88 -23.89 1.65
CA ALA A 429 2.35 -23.87 1.64
C ALA A 429 2.95 -24.71 0.49
N ASP A 430 2.33 -25.83 0.12
CA ASP A 430 2.78 -26.72 -0.96
C ASP A 430 2.73 -26.09 -2.36
N TYR A 431 2.06 -24.94 -2.54
CA TYR A 431 2.03 -24.21 -3.81
C TYR A 431 3.40 -23.67 -4.22
N VAL A 432 4.21 -23.21 -3.28
CA VAL A 432 5.50 -22.56 -3.62
C VAL A 432 6.58 -23.56 -4.05
N ASP A 433 6.39 -24.84 -3.75
CA ASP A 433 7.24 -25.97 -4.19
C ASP A 433 6.91 -26.42 -5.63
N GLN A 434 5.69 -26.14 -6.11
CA GLN A 434 5.23 -26.52 -7.45
C GLN A 434 5.77 -25.61 -8.57
N LEU A 435 6.41 -24.48 -8.23
CA LEU A 435 6.83 -23.47 -9.20
C LEU A 435 8.04 -22.62 -8.75
N PRO A 436 9.06 -22.46 -9.62
CA PRO A 436 10.14 -21.51 -9.39
C PRO A 436 9.61 -20.08 -9.26
N MET A 437 10.09 -19.33 -8.26
CA MET A 437 9.72 -17.92 -8.04
C MET A 437 10.03 -17.03 -9.25
N THR A 438 11.05 -17.37 -10.01
CA THR A 438 11.46 -16.69 -11.26
C THR A 438 10.57 -17.02 -12.46
N SER A 439 9.68 -18.02 -12.37
CA SER A 439 8.81 -18.44 -13.48
C SER A 439 7.72 -17.41 -13.77
N MET A 440 7.80 -16.73 -14.92
CA MET A 440 6.88 -15.66 -15.33
C MET A 440 5.50 -16.08 -15.90
N PRO A 441 5.29 -17.27 -16.50
CA PRO A 441 3.98 -17.67 -17.02
C PRO A 441 2.86 -17.56 -15.98
N LEU A 442 1.72 -17.00 -16.37
CA LEU A 442 0.53 -16.94 -15.52
C LEU A 442 -0.36 -18.18 -15.67
N ARG A 443 -0.48 -18.71 -16.91
CA ARG A 443 -1.28 -19.89 -17.24
C ARG A 443 -0.62 -21.18 -16.73
N PRO A 444 -1.40 -22.23 -16.42
CA PRO A 444 -0.85 -23.56 -16.18
C PRO A 444 -0.16 -24.12 -17.43
N VAL A 445 0.76 -25.07 -17.22
CA VAL A 445 1.44 -25.83 -18.29
C VAL A 445 1.44 -27.29 -17.87
N GLU A 446 0.63 -28.12 -18.54
CA GLU A 446 0.36 -29.50 -18.13
C GLU A 446 1.61 -30.38 -18.23
N GLU A 447 2.42 -30.18 -19.27
CA GLU A 447 3.61 -31.00 -19.56
C GLU A 447 4.70 -30.88 -18.49
N SER A 448 4.72 -29.78 -17.73
CA SER A 448 5.65 -29.54 -16.63
C SER A 448 4.99 -29.58 -15.24
N GLY A 449 3.68 -29.85 -15.17
CA GLY A 449 2.91 -29.78 -13.92
C GLY A 449 2.83 -28.36 -13.32
N TYR A 450 3.06 -27.31 -14.11
CA TYR A 450 3.04 -25.93 -13.63
C TYR A 450 1.58 -25.52 -13.35
N PRO A 451 1.22 -25.15 -12.12
CA PRO A 451 -0.18 -25.07 -11.70
C PRO A 451 -0.89 -23.76 -12.08
N GLY A 452 -0.20 -22.83 -12.76
CA GLY A 452 -0.67 -21.47 -12.99
C GLY A 452 -0.51 -20.57 -11.76
N ARG A 453 -0.80 -19.28 -11.93
CA ARG A 453 -0.65 -18.24 -10.90
C ARG A 453 -1.91 -17.38 -10.80
N THR A 454 -2.10 -16.76 -9.63
CA THR A 454 -3.26 -15.92 -9.26
C THR A 454 -4.60 -16.65 -9.34
N TYR A 455 -5.67 -16.03 -8.84
CA TYR A 455 -7.01 -16.62 -8.86
C TYR A 455 -7.54 -16.94 -10.26
N LYS A 456 -6.97 -16.30 -11.31
CA LYS A 456 -7.43 -16.40 -12.69
C LYS A 456 -6.95 -17.67 -13.40
N PHE A 457 -5.84 -18.26 -12.95
CA PHE A 457 -5.22 -19.40 -13.62
C PHE A 457 -4.83 -20.56 -12.69
N PHE A 458 -4.69 -20.32 -11.38
CA PHE A 458 -4.50 -21.39 -10.40
C PHE A 458 -5.84 -22.06 -10.08
N ASN A 459 -5.97 -23.35 -10.38
CA ASN A 459 -7.17 -24.16 -10.10
C ASN A 459 -7.00 -25.11 -8.90
N GLY A 460 -5.87 -25.06 -8.21
CA GLY A 460 -5.59 -25.89 -7.03
C GLY A 460 -6.27 -25.39 -5.76
N SER A 461 -6.11 -26.14 -4.66
CA SER A 461 -6.77 -25.81 -3.40
C SER A 461 -6.12 -24.62 -2.69
N THR A 462 -6.93 -23.66 -2.27
CA THR A 462 -6.52 -22.47 -1.50
C THR A 462 -6.89 -22.59 -0.02
N VAL A 463 -6.20 -21.84 0.84
CA VAL A 463 -6.62 -21.60 2.23
C VAL A 463 -7.82 -20.66 2.22
N TYR A 464 -7.70 -19.55 1.49
CA TYR A 464 -8.79 -18.65 1.14
C TYR A 464 -8.61 -18.14 -0.30
N PRO A 465 -9.65 -18.11 -1.14
CA PRO A 465 -9.56 -17.56 -2.48
C PRO A 465 -9.50 -16.03 -2.45
N PHE A 466 -9.04 -15.43 -3.56
CA PHE A 466 -9.25 -14.01 -3.84
C PHE A 466 -10.74 -13.63 -3.71
N GLY A 467 -11.03 -12.41 -3.26
CA GLY A 467 -12.39 -11.93 -3.02
C GLY A 467 -13.08 -12.50 -1.77
N TYR A 468 -12.43 -13.41 -1.03
CA TYR A 468 -13.02 -13.95 0.19
C TYR A 468 -13.08 -12.92 1.31
N GLY A 469 -14.19 -12.90 2.03
CA GLY A 469 -14.43 -12.08 3.20
C GLY A 469 -15.81 -12.40 3.78
N LEU A 470 -16.04 -12.04 5.03
CA LEU A 470 -17.32 -12.17 5.72
C LEU A 470 -17.73 -10.81 6.28
N SER A 471 -19.02 -10.68 6.55
CA SER A 471 -19.60 -9.55 7.28
C SER A 471 -20.34 -10.09 8.52
N TYR A 472 -20.65 -9.21 9.47
CA TYR A 472 -21.59 -9.50 10.55
C TYR A 472 -23.05 -9.54 10.09
N THR A 473 -23.32 -9.27 8.80
CA THR A 473 -24.62 -9.45 8.15
C THR A 473 -24.54 -10.37 6.93
N LYS A 474 -25.67 -10.60 6.27
CA LYS A 474 -25.79 -11.47 5.09
C LYS A 474 -26.45 -10.70 3.96
N PHE A 475 -25.99 -10.94 2.74
CA PHE A 475 -26.50 -10.29 1.54
C PHE A 475 -27.06 -11.32 0.55
N ASN A 476 -28.22 -11.01 -0.03
CA ASN A 476 -28.77 -11.71 -1.18
C ASN A 476 -28.47 -10.92 -2.45
N TYR A 477 -28.17 -11.63 -3.54
CA TYR A 477 -27.81 -11.07 -4.84
C TYR A 477 -28.85 -11.48 -5.88
N GLN A 478 -29.34 -10.53 -6.67
CA GLN A 478 -30.22 -10.79 -7.79
C GLN A 478 -29.76 -10.01 -9.01
N ILE A 479 -29.37 -10.71 -10.08
CA ILE A 479 -29.10 -10.09 -11.37
C ILE A 479 -30.44 -9.60 -11.95
N THR A 480 -30.59 -8.27 -12.09
CA THR A 480 -31.81 -7.63 -12.61
C THR A 480 -31.74 -7.33 -14.09
N THR A 481 -30.55 -7.32 -14.71
CA THR A 481 -30.45 -7.06 -16.16
C THR A 481 -31.22 -8.10 -16.99
N SER A 482 -31.99 -7.58 -17.95
CA SER A 482 -32.75 -8.37 -18.91
C SER A 482 -31.89 -8.84 -20.08
N GLN A 483 -30.81 -8.12 -20.38
CA GLN A 483 -29.88 -8.44 -21.46
C GLN A 483 -28.88 -9.51 -21.00
N ARG A 484 -29.03 -10.73 -21.53
CA ARG A 484 -28.20 -11.90 -21.18
C ARG A 484 -27.29 -12.38 -22.31
N SER A 485 -27.32 -11.68 -23.44
CA SER A 485 -26.52 -11.96 -24.63
C SER A 485 -26.21 -10.66 -25.37
N LEU A 486 -25.07 -10.65 -26.06
CA LEU A 486 -24.66 -9.61 -26.98
C LEU A 486 -24.50 -10.25 -28.36
N ASP A 487 -25.22 -9.74 -29.35
CA ASP A 487 -25.12 -10.22 -30.74
C ASP A 487 -23.92 -9.57 -31.41
N ILE A 488 -22.73 -10.16 -31.26
CA ILE A 488 -21.52 -9.61 -31.88
C ILE A 488 -21.47 -9.98 -33.36
N LYS A 489 -21.46 -8.96 -34.23
CA LYS A 489 -21.46 -9.14 -35.67
C LYS A 489 -20.06 -9.44 -36.20
N LEU A 490 -19.86 -10.68 -36.64
CA LEU A 490 -18.61 -11.08 -37.28
C LEU A 490 -18.46 -10.43 -38.65
N ASP A 491 -17.26 -9.90 -38.93
CA ASP A 491 -16.84 -9.48 -40.25
C ASP A 491 -16.32 -10.66 -41.09
N LYS A 492 -15.87 -10.39 -42.32
CA LYS A 492 -15.41 -11.43 -43.26
C LYS A 492 -14.00 -11.98 -42.97
N TYR A 493 -13.27 -11.38 -42.03
CA TYR A 493 -11.92 -11.78 -41.62
C TYR A 493 -11.94 -12.57 -40.31
N GLN A 494 -13.01 -12.43 -39.53
CA GLN A 494 -13.26 -13.24 -38.33
C GLN A 494 -13.83 -14.61 -38.68
N HIS A 495 -13.41 -15.64 -37.94
CA HIS A 495 -13.78 -17.03 -38.21
C HIS A 495 -14.25 -17.72 -36.94
N CYS A 496 -15.37 -18.44 -37.06
CA CYS A 496 -15.83 -19.38 -36.03
C CYS A 496 -14.79 -20.49 -35.85
N ARG A 497 -14.51 -20.82 -34.60
CA ARG A 497 -13.65 -21.94 -34.19
C ARG A 497 -14.49 -23.02 -33.53
N ASP A 498 -14.18 -24.27 -33.84
CA ASP A 498 -14.75 -25.41 -33.14
C ASP A 498 -14.19 -25.52 -31.72
N LEU A 499 -15.04 -26.01 -30.81
CA LEU A 499 -14.66 -26.40 -29.46
C LEU A 499 -14.79 -27.92 -29.29
N THR A 500 -14.02 -28.49 -28.37
CA THR A 500 -14.25 -29.88 -27.92
C THR A 500 -15.49 -29.90 -27.04
N PHE A 501 -16.46 -30.73 -27.40
CA PHE A 501 -17.72 -30.91 -26.67
C PHE A 501 -17.79 -32.32 -26.07
N GLU A 502 -18.34 -32.45 -24.87
CA GLU A 502 -18.74 -33.74 -24.31
C GLU A 502 -19.81 -34.43 -25.19
N ASP A 503 -19.88 -35.76 -25.13
CA ASP A 503 -20.83 -36.54 -25.92
C ASP A 503 -22.28 -36.20 -25.54
N GLY A 504 -23.06 -35.79 -26.55
CA GLY A 504 -24.46 -35.38 -26.39
C GLY A 504 -24.69 -33.87 -26.18
N ALA A 505 -23.63 -33.06 -26.03
CA ALA A 505 -23.79 -31.60 -25.90
C ALA A 505 -24.24 -30.91 -27.21
N TYR A 506 -25.05 -29.85 -27.06
CA TYR A 506 -25.48 -29.01 -28.18
C TYR A 506 -24.31 -28.24 -28.80
N ARG A 507 -24.18 -28.30 -30.13
CA ARG A 507 -23.13 -27.61 -30.89
C ARG A 507 -23.74 -26.48 -31.72
N PRO A 508 -23.53 -25.20 -31.35
CA PRO A 508 -24.00 -24.07 -32.16
C PRO A 508 -23.19 -23.96 -33.46
N SER A 509 -23.71 -23.22 -34.44
CA SER A 509 -23.05 -22.99 -35.74
C SER A 509 -21.74 -22.20 -35.66
N CYS A 510 -21.52 -21.47 -34.56
CA CYS A 510 -20.30 -20.74 -34.26
C CYS A 510 -19.91 -21.00 -32.79
N PRO A 511 -19.15 -22.07 -32.48
CA PRO A 511 -18.86 -22.46 -31.09
C PRO A 511 -18.02 -21.47 -30.30
N ALA A 512 -17.01 -20.87 -30.95
CA ALA A 512 -16.18 -19.82 -30.38
C ALA A 512 -15.70 -18.85 -31.47
N VAL A 513 -15.26 -17.67 -31.03
CA VAL A 513 -14.48 -16.71 -31.82
C VAL A 513 -13.31 -16.24 -30.99
N LEU A 514 -12.24 -15.78 -31.64
CA LEU A 514 -11.05 -15.31 -30.94
C LEU A 514 -11.18 -13.79 -30.73
N VAL A 515 -11.30 -13.38 -29.46
CA VAL A 515 -11.66 -11.98 -29.10
C VAL A 515 -10.60 -10.98 -29.56
N ASP A 516 -9.32 -11.36 -29.62
CA ASP A 516 -8.25 -10.49 -30.14
C ASP A 516 -8.40 -10.16 -31.64
N ASP A 517 -9.17 -10.96 -32.40
CA ASP A 517 -9.50 -10.70 -33.81
C ASP A 517 -10.70 -9.70 -33.94
N MET A 518 -11.24 -9.20 -32.83
CA MET A 518 -12.48 -8.42 -32.77
C MET A 518 -12.24 -6.98 -32.28
N SER A 519 -12.85 -6.01 -32.98
CA SER A 519 -12.87 -4.60 -32.55
C SER A 519 -13.96 -4.36 -31.50
N CYS A 520 -13.85 -4.99 -30.33
CA CYS A 520 -14.81 -4.88 -29.23
C CYS A 520 -14.72 -3.49 -28.56
N ASN A 521 -15.48 -2.53 -29.10
CA ASN A 521 -15.74 -1.22 -28.48
C ASN A 521 -17.14 -1.15 -27.84
N ASP A 522 -17.86 -2.28 -27.79
CA ASP A 522 -19.22 -2.35 -27.26
C ASP A 522 -19.18 -2.42 -25.72
N GLU A 523 -19.77 -1.43 -25.07
CA GLU A 523 -20.01 -1.42 -23.63
C GLU A 523 -21.40 -2.00 -23.33
N PHE A 524 -21.53 -2.73 -22.21
CA PHE A 524 -22.81 -3.23 -21.74
C PHE A 524 -22.91 -3.06 -20.22
N GLU A 525 -24.09 -2.66 -19.76
CA GLU A 525 -24.39 -2.54 -18.35
C GLU A 525 -25.09 -3.81 -17.85
N PHE A 526 -24.68 -4.29 -16.69
CA PHE A 526 -25.40 -5.32 -15.95
C PHE A 526 -25.70 -4.78 -14.55
N GLU A 527 -26.91 -5.07 -14.08
CA GLU A 527 -27.35 -4.65 -12.75
C GLU A 527 -27.39 -5.86 -11.80
N VAL A 528 -26.85 -5.67 -10.60
CA VAL A 528 -26.96 -6.61 -9.49
C VAL A 528 -27.64 -5.90 -8.33
N ALA A 529 -28.87 -6.28 -8.02
CA ALA A 529 -29.54 -5.87 -6.80
C ALA A 529 -28.93 -6.63 -5.61
N VAL A 530 -28.41 -5.88 -4.64
CA VAL A 530 -27.83 -6.40 -3.39
C VAL A 530 -28.77 -6.04 -2.24
N GLN A 531 -29.29 -7.05 -1.54
CA GLN A 531 -30.19 -6.86 -0.40
C GLN A 531 -29.53 -7.36 0.89
N ASN A 532 -29.36 -6.48 1.87
CA ASN A 532 -29.04 -6.88 3.25
C ASN A 532 -30.25 -7.62 3.85
N VAL A 533 -30.05 -8.87 4.27
CA VAL A 533 -31.06 -9.76 4.86
C VAL A 533 -30.70 -10.26 6.26
N GLY A 534 -29.60 -9.77 6.84
CA GLY A 534 -29.25 -10.03 8.23
C GLY A 534 -29.79 -8.96 9.18
N SER A 535 -29.29 -8.97 10.42
CA SER A 535 -29.77 -8.12 11.52
C SER A 535 -28.88 -6.91 11.83
N LYS A 536 -27.90 -6.61 10.97
CA LYS A 536 -26.91 -5.55 11.15
C LYS A 536 -26.66 -4.82 9.84
N ASP A 537 -26.36 -3.54 9.92
CA ASP A 537 -25.85 -2.76 8.80
C ASP A 537 -24.41 -3.20 8.46
N GLY A 538 -24.00 -3.06 7.21
CA GLY A 538 -22.67 -3.44 6.75
C GLY A 538 -22.44 -3.10 5.28
N ASN A 539 -21.16 -2.96 4.93
CA ASN A 539 -20.72 -2.73 3.55
C ASN A 539 -20.55 -4.07 2.82
N GLU A 540 -20.67 -4.04 1.49
CA GLU A 540 -20.50 -5.21 0.62
C GLU A 540 -19.78 -4.81 -0.67
N VAL A 541 -18.93 -5.71 -1.17
CA VAL A 541 -18.07 -5.54 -2.35
C VAL A 541 -18.51 -6.53 -3.41
N VAL A 542 -19.10 -6.02 -4.50
CA VAL A 542 -19.48 -6.83 -5.66
C VAL A 542 -18.31 -6.88 -6.63
N MET A 543 -17.69 -8.07 -6.75
CA MET A 543 -16.66 -8.35 -7.77
C MET A 543 -17.29 -9.07 -8.95
N VAL A 544 -16.87 -8.72 -10.17
CA VAL A 544 -17.43 -9.20 -11.44
C VAL A 544 -16.33 -9.50 -12.45
#